data_AF-A0A6C0EGB4-F1
#
_entry.id   AF-A0A6C0EGB4-F1
#
_cell.length_a   1.000
_cell.length_b   1.000
_cell.length_c   1.000
_cell.angle_alpha   90.00
_cell.angle_beta   90.00
_cell.angle_gamma   90.00
#
_symmetry.space_group_name_H-M   'P 1'
#
loop_
_entity.id
_entity.type
_entity.pdbx_description
1 polymer ?
#
loop_
_entity_poly.entity_id
_entity_poly.type
_entity_poly.pdbx_seq_one_letter_code
_entity_poly.pdbx_strand_id
1 'polypeptide(L)'
;MSEQNNSTTVATSGGKPASTPASNYSLPSEVTLKHASKLAIVEDKPIMLDYWTSSLDKKALIGVRETGEKLLVKSEDEYTSPISKFYKSNTEYIIITENSIYLVSSDIPTRKIS
;
A
#
# COMPACT_ATOMS: atom_id res chain seq x y z
N MET A 1 32.37 -23.37 -27.40
CA MET A 1 32.42 -22.69 -28.70
C MET A 1 31.12 -23.01 -29.41
N SER A 2 30.35 -21.97 -29.73
CA SER A 2 29.41 -21.92 -30.85
C SER A 2 28.02 -22.57 -30.65
N GLU A 3 27.13 -21.75 -30.10
CA GLU A 3 25.90 -21.25 -30.73
C GLU A 3 25.52 -21.81 -32.12
N GLN A 4 24.24 -22.14 -32.32
CA GLN A 4 23.26 -21.45 -33.20
C GLN A 4 22.02 -22.34 -33.37
N ASN A 5 20.83 -21.90 -32.96
CA ASN A 5 19.93 -20.93 -33.60
C ASN A 5 19.13 -21.56 -34.76
N ASN A 6 17.80 -21.60 -34.63
CA ASN A 6 16.95 -21.29 -35.78
C ASN A 6 15.61 -20.68 -35.34
N SER A 7 15.57 -19.37 -35.50
CA SER A 7 14.46 -18.53 -35.95
C SER A 7 13.29 -19.23 -36.65
N THR A 8 12.08 -18.76 -36.35
CA THR A 8 11.13 -18.37 -37.40
C THR A 8 10.32 -17.16 -36.95
N THR A 9 10.46 -16.12 -37.75
CA THR A 9 9.92 -14.77 -37.70
C THR A 9 8.48 -14.74 -38.24
N VAL A 10 7.59 -13.91 -37.67
CA VAL A 10 6.58 -13.22 -38.47
C VAL A 10 6.48 -11.76 -38.03
N ALA A 11 6.42 -10.89 -39.03
CA ALA A 11 6.61 -9.46 -39.04
C ALA A 11 5.39 -8.62 -38.61
N THR A 12 5.69 -7.51 -37.93
CA THR A 12 5.23 -6.12 -38.14
C THR A 12 3.74 -5.74 -38.05
N SER A 13 3.41 -4.84 -37.11
CA SER A 13 2.78 -3.54 -37.44
C SER A 13 2.93 -2.55 -36.28
N GLY A 14 3.26 -1.30 -36.63
CA GLY A 14 3.59 -0.25 -35.69
C GLY A 14 2.39 0.26 -34.90
N GLY A 15 2.58 0.42 -33.60
CA GLY A 15 1.78 1.27 -32.73
C GLY A 15 2.74 2.06 -31.85
N LYS A 16 2.73 3.39 -31.99
CA LYS A 16 3.33 4.32 -31.02
C LYS A 16 2.99 3.80 -29.61
N PRO A 17 3.96 3.53 -28.72
CA PRO A 17 3.59 3.14 -27.37
C PRO A 17 2.88 4.37 -26.79
N ALA A 18 1.56 4.27 -26.68
CA ALA A 18 0.78 5.18 -25.88
C ALA A 18 1.41 5.08 -24.50
N SER A 19 2.07 6.16 -24.07
CA SER A 19 2.53 6.31 -22.71
C SER A 19 1.30 6.19 -21.82
N THR A 20 1.03 4.98 -21.34
CA THR A 20 0.30 4.79 -20.09
C THR A 20 0.96 5.76 -19.12
N PRO A 21 0.24 6.71 -18.50
CA PRO A 21 0.85 7.48 -17.43
C PRO A 21 1.27 6.43 -16.41
N ALA A 22 2.57 6.11 -16.39
CA ALA A 22 3.19 5.31 -15.36
C ALA A 22 2.89 6.12 -14.11
N SER A 23 1.83 5.72 -13.44
CA SER A 23 1.44 6.32 -12.19
C SER A 23 2.61 5.96 -11.29
N ASN A 24 3.51 6.91 -11.08
CA ASN A 24 4.71 6.76 -10.29
C ASN A 24 4.28 6.58 -8.83
N TYR A 25 3.61 5.48 -8.52
CA TYR A 25 3.28 5.10 -7.17
C TYR A 25 4.62 4.75 -6.53
N SER A 26 5.05 5.63 -5.63
CA SER A 26 6.24 5.38 -4.82
C SER A 26 6.01 4.09 -4.05
N LEU A 27 6.95 3.16 -4.13
CA LEU A 27 6.86 1.93 -3.35
C LEU A 27 7.17 2.25 -1.87
N PRO A 28 6.59 1.50 -0.92
CA PRO A 28 7.06 1.55 0.46
C PRO A 28 8.54 1.22 0.52
N SER A 29 9.26 1.80 1.49
CA SER A 29 10.67 1.48 1.66
C SER A 29 10.90 0.00 1.97
N GLU A 30 12.04 -0.55 1.55
CA GLU A 30 12.41 -1.95 1.83
C GLU A 30 12.39 -2.26 3.33
N VAL A 31 12.78 -1.30 4.16
CA VAL A 31 12.78 -1.41 5.62
C VAL A 31 11.35 -1.61 6.14
N THR A 32 10.41 -0.79 5.65
CA THR A 32 8.99 -0.90 6.02
C THR A 32 8.38 -2.21 5.56
N LEU A 33 8.66 -2.63 4.33
CA LEU A 33 8.15 -3.89 3.81
C LEU A 33 8.72 -5.10 4.57
N LYS A 34 10.00 -5.08 4.92
CA LYS A 34 10.63 -6.11 5.76
C LYS A 34 10.02 -6.15 7.16
N HIS A 35 9.75 -4.99 7.76
CA HIS A 35 9.11 -4.93 9.07
C HIS A 35 7.66 -5.44 9.02
N ALA A 36 6.88 -4.99 8.04
CA ALA A 36 5.52 -5.48 7.83
C ALA A 36 5.48 -7.00 7.59
N SER A 37 6.42 -7.53 6.81
CA SER A 37 6.56 -8.97 6.57
C SER A 37 6.85 -9.74 7.86
N LYS A 38 7.73 -9.21 8.72
CA LYS A 38 8.00 -9.82 10.03
C LYS A 38 6.74 -9.85 10.90
N LEU A 39 5.98 -8.76 10.92
CA LEU A 39 4.73 -8.67 11.68
C LEU A 39 3.67 -9.62 11.13
N ALA A 40 3.53 -9.73 9.81
CA ALA A 40 2.61 -10.66 9.16
C ALA A 40 2.87 -12.11 9.53
N ILE A 41 4.15 -12.52 9.59
CA ILE A 41 4.55 -13.87 10.01
C ILE A 41 4.26 -14.12 11.50
N VAL A 42 4.55 -13.15 12.36
CA VAL A 42 4.40 -13.30 13.83
C VAL A 42 2.93 -13.30 14.26
N GLU A 43 2.12 -12.43 13.65
CA GLU A 43 0.72 -12.22 14.02
C GLU A 43 -0.25 -13.08 13.18
N ASP A 44 0.26 -13.79 12.17
CA ASP A 44 -0.50 -14.54 11.17
C ASP A 44 -1.61 -13.69 10.50
N LYS A 45 -1.20 -12.54 9.96
CA LYS A 45 -2.11 -11.57 9.32
C LYS A 45 -1.64 -11.18 7.92
N PRO A 46 -2.54 -11.15 6.91
CA PRO A 46 -2.20 -10.70 5.58
C PRO A 46 -1.82 -9.21 5.56
N ILE A 47 -0.89 -8.85 4.67
CA ILE A 47 -0.54 -7.46 4.38
C ILE A 47 -1.47 -6.95 3.27
N MET A 48 -2.21 -5.89 3.56
CA MET A 48 -3.12 -5.20 2.65
C MET A 48 -2.50 -3.85 2.23
N LEU A 49 -2.40 -3.64 0.93
CA LEU A 49 -1.81 -2.43 0.31
C LEU A 49 -2.84 -1.57 -0.44
N ASP A 50 -4.13 -1.89 -0.30
CA ASP A 50 -5.28 -1.17 -0.86
C ASP A 50 -5.36 0.30 -0.39
N TYR A 51 -4.88 0.59 0.82
CA TYR A 51 -4.81 1.96 1.35
C TYR A 51 -3.53 2.72 0.96
N TRP A 52 -2.53 2.06 0.37
CA TRP A 52 -1.23 2.69 0.09
C TRP A 52 -1.36 3.88 -0.87
N THR A 53 -1.91 3.65 -2.07
CA THR A 53 -2.10 4.69 -3.08
C THR A 53 -3.06 5.78 -2.59
N SER A 54 -4.13 5.38 -1.90
CA SER A 54 -5.11 6.31 -1.32
C SER A 54 -4.49 7.21 -0.24
N SER A 55 -3.51 6.71 0.51
CA SER A 55 -2.78 7.50 1.50
C SER A 55 -1.82 8.52 0.86
N LEU A 56 -1.20 8.17 -0.27
CA LEU A 56 -0.36 9.09 -1.06
C LEU A 56 -1.20 10.21 -1.69
N ASP A 57 -2.36 9.85 -2.24
CA ASP A 57 -3.33 10.78 -2.82
C ASP A 57 -4.09 11.62 -1.77
N LYS A 58 -3.85 11.38 -0.48
CA LYS A 58 -4.57 12.00 0.66
C LYS A 58 -6.09 11.82 0.58
N LYS A 59 -6.54 10.76 -0.10
CA LYS A 59 -7.95 10.34 -0.15
C LYS A 59 -8.32 9.55 1.10
N ALA A 60 -7.38 8.74 1.61
CA ALA A 60 -7.52 8.09 2.89
C ALA A 60 -7.07 9.02 4.03
N LEU A 61 -7.66 8.83 5.20
CA LEU A 61 -7.35 9.54 6.43
C LEU A 61 -7.40 8.60 7.63
N ILE A 62 -6.71 8.98 8.71
CA ILE A 62 -6.82 8.32 10.01
C ILE A 62 -7.93 9.03 10.79
N GLY A 63 -9.04 8.34 11.01
CA GLY A 63 -10.15 8.79 11.85
C GLY A 63 -9.87 8.46 13.31
N VAL A 64 -9.98 9.45 14.20
CA VAL A 64 -9.90 9.26 15.65
C VAL A 64 -11.30 9.41 16.23
N ARG A 65 -11.85 8.34 16.79
CA ARG A 65 -13.15 8.35 17.48
C ARG A 65 -13.07 9.11 18.80
N GLU A 66 -14.22 9.51 19.33
CA GLU A 66 -14.32 10.13 20.66
C GLU A 66 -13.79 9.24 21.78
N THR A 67 -13.88 7.92 21.60
CA THR A 67 -13.32 6.90 22.50
C THR A 67 -11.79 6.84 22.50
N GLY A 68 -11.12 7.54 21.57
CA GLY A 68 -9.67 7.52 21.38
C GLY A 68 -9.17 6.42 20.43
N GLU A 69 -10.07 5.56 19.94
CA GLU A 69 -9.75 4.56 18.93
C GLU A 69 -9.43 5.20 17.58
N LYS A 70 -8.44 4.65 16.87
CA LYS A 70 -8.06 5.10 15.53
C LYS A 70 -8.54 4.08 14.51
N LEU A 71 -8.97 4.52 13.34
CA LEU A 71 -9.27 3.67 12.19
C LEU A 71 -8.83 4.33 10.90
N LEU A 72 -8.55 3.54 9.87
CA LEU A 72 -8.36 4.05 8.52
C LEU A 72 -9.73 4.25 7.86
N VAL A 73 -9.95 5.45 7.34
CA VAL A 73 -11.15 5.87 6.62
C VAL A 73 -10.72 6.27 5.22
N LYS A 74 -11.28 5.62 4.19
CA LYS A 74 -11.06 6.00 2.78
C LYS A 74 -12.24 6.77 2.22
N SER A 75 -13.44 6.42 2.68
CA SER A 75 -14.69 7.13 2.42
C SER A 75 -15.66 6.86 3.58
N GLU A 76 -16.86 7.47 3.54
CA GLU A 76 -17.90 7.24 4.56
C GLU A 76 -18.32 5.75 4.66
N ASP A 77 -18.30 5.04 3.53
CA ASP A 77 -18.68 3.62 3.45
C ASP A 77 -17.49 2.65 3.58
N GLU A 78 -16.26 3.12 3.31
CA GLU A 78 -15.06 2.28 3.28
C GLU A 78 -14.10 2.66 4.41
N TYR A 79 -14.24 1.94 5.53
CA TYR A 79 -13.37 2.08 6.69
C TYR A 79 -12.94 0.71 7.24
N THR A 80 -11.82 0.73 7.94
CA THR A 80 -11.25 -0.46 8.59
C THR A 80 -11.77 -0.61 10.02
N SER A 81 -11.60 -1.80 10.59
CA SER A 81 -11.75 -2.02 12.03
C SER A 81 -10.78 -1.12 12.84
N PRO A 82 -11.05 -0.89 14.13
CA PRO A 82 -10.15 -0.15 15.00
C PRO A 82 -8.71 -0.67 14.91
N ILE A 83 -7.76 0.25 14.90
CA ILE A 83 -6.33 0.00 14.85
C ILE A 83 -5.90 -0.53 16.22
N SER A 84 -5.42 -1.77 16.23
CA SER A 84 -4.91 -2.45 17.42
C SER A 84 -3.46 -2.03 17.71
N LYS A 85 -2.62 -1.92 16.67
CA LYS A 85 -1.22 -1.47 16.80
C LYS A 85 -0.86 -0.49 15.69
N PHE A 86 -0.05 0.51 16.02
CA PHE A 86 0.41 1.54 15.08
C PHE A 86 1.92 1.72 15.20
N TYR A 87 2.64 1.48 14.12
CA TYR A 87 4.09 1.62 14.07
C TYR A 87 4.50 2.64 13.02
N LYS A 88 5.53 3.44 13.34
CA LYS A 88 6.16 4.35 12.38
C LYS A 88 7.47 3.75 11.89
N SER A 89 7.62 3.70 10.57
CA SER A 89 8.82 3.26 9.88
C SER A 89 9.22 4.31 8.85
N ASN A 90 10.24 5.12 9.17
CA ASN A 90 10.67 6.26 8.36
C ASN A 90 9.51 7.20 7.97
N THR A 91 9.17 7.24 6.68
CA THR A 91 8.12 8.01 6.03
C THR A 91 6.84 7.19 5.83
N GLU A 92 6.69 6.07 6.55
CA GLU A 92 5.56 5.17 6.43
C GLU A 92 4.91 4.77 7.77
N TYR A 93 3.60 4.65 7.68
CA TYR A 93 2.61 3.91 8.45
C TYR A 93 2.68 2.37 8.37
N ILE A 94 2.90 1.62 9.45
CA ILE A 94 2.46 0.21 9.53
C ILE A 94 1.34 0.13 10.56
N ILE A 95 0.16 -0.25 10.10
CA ILE A 95 -1.08 -0.23 10.86
C ILE A 95 -1.57 -1.68 10.97
N ILE A 96 -1.83 -2.14 12.19
CA ILE A 96 -2.35 -3.49 12.43
C ILE A 96 -3.76 -3.34 12.98
N THR A 97 -4.71 -3.95 12.29
CA THR A 97 -6.08 -4.14 12.77
C THR A 97 -6.25 -5.58 13.26
N GLU A 98 -7.47 -5.95 13.64
CA GLU A 98 -7.78 -7.27 14.15
C GLU A 98 -7.38 -8.40 13.19
N ASN A 99 -7.58 -8.22 11.88
CA ASN A 99 -7.39 -9.29 10.89
C ASN A 99 -6.31 -9.00 9.85
N SER A 100 -5.84 -7.76 9.72
CA SER A 100 -4.98 -7.37 8.60
C SER A 100 -3.93 -6.34 8.99
N ILE A 101 -2.85 -6.28 8.22
CA ILE A 101 -1.79 -5.27 8.34
C ILE A 101 -1.86 -4.34 7.13
N TYR A 102 -2.04 -3.04 7.36
CA TYR A 102 -2.06 -2.02 6.32
C TYR A 102 -0.78 -1.20 6.31
N LEU A 103 -0.32 -0.82 5.12
CA LEU A 103 0.75 0.16 4.96
C LEU A 103 0.17 1.46 4.38
N VAL A 104 0.59 2.59 4.94
CA VAL A 104 0.20 3.92 4.49
C VAL A 104 1.39 4.87 4.53
N SER A 105 1.35 5.95 3.77
CA SER A 105 2.34 7.03 3.86
C SER A 105 2.22 7.78 5.18
N SER A 106 3.34 8.32 5.68
CA SER A 106 3.33 9.18 6.87
C SER A 106 2.57 10.49 6.69
N ASP A 107 2.34 10.88 5.43
CA ASP A 107 1.65 12.11 5.04
C ASP A 107 0.12 12.00 5.08
N ILE A 108 -0.40 10.83 5.48
CA ILE A 108 -1.84 10.60 5.60
C ILE A 108 -2.46 11.57 6.62
N PRO A 109 -3.53 12.32 6.26
CA PRO A 109 -4.18 13.25 7.17
C PRO A 109 -4.86 12.51 8.33
N THR A 110 -4.88 13.13 9.51
CA THR A 110 -5.61 12.62 10.68
C THR A 110 -6.75 13.58 11.03
N ARG A 111 -7.96 13.06 11.23
CA ARG A 111 -9.14 13.86 11.64
C ARG A 111 -9.87 13.20 12.80
N LYS A 112 -10.43 14.01 13.68
CA LYS A 112 -11.37 13.53 14.70
C LYS A 112 -12.73 13.30 14.05
N ILE A 113 -13.33 12.14 14.30
CA ILE A 113 -14.67 11.79 13.86
C ILE A 113 -15.55 11.59 15.09
N SER A 114 -16.76 12.15 15.04
CA SER A 114 -17.79 12.10 16.10
C SER A 114 -18.79 11.01 15.76
#